data_AF-A0A455T1V6-F1
#
_entry.id   AF-A0A455T1V6-F1
#
_cell.length_a   1.000
_cell.length_b   1.000
_cell.length_c   1.000
_cell.angle_alpha   90.00
_cell.angle_beta   90.00
_cell.angle_gamma   90.00
#
_symmetry.space_group_name_H-M   'P 1'
#
loop_
_entity.id
_entity.type
_entity.pdbx_description
1 polymer ?
#
loop_
_entity_poly.entity_id
_entity_poly.type
_entity_poly.pdbx_seq_one_letter_code
_entity_poly.pdbx_strand_id
1 'polypeptide(L)'
;MNQLSHRAEVSYNIIKAIYRNPYRPTNTATVNRIARALGVPTTALMEDVSEEEMAREQLALAAELAIPRRPGRRPRNQNRPPV
;
A
#
# COMPACT_ATOMS: atom_id res chain seq x y z
N MET A 1 -3.51 -4.39 8.65
CA MET A 1 -4.00 -4.56 7.26
C MET A 1 -4.74 -5.87 6.99
N ASN A 2 -4.37 -7.03 7.56
CA ASN A 2 -5.06 -8.29 7.25
C ASN A 2 -6.55 -8.25 7.62
N GLN A 3 -6.89 -7.73 8.81
CA GLN A 3 -8.29 -7.56 9.22
C GLN A 3 -9.09 -6.62 8.29
N LEU A 4 -8.49 -5.53 7.82
CA LEU A 4 -9.14 -4.62 6.86
C LEU A 4 -9.37 -5.29 5.51
N SER A 5 -8.42 -6.12 5.05
CA SER A 5 -8.55 -6.91 3.82
C SER A 5 -9.77 -7.83 3.87
N HIS A 6 -9.92 -8.56 4.98
CA HIS A 6 -11.07 -9.43 5.18
C HIS A 6 -12.38 -8.64 5.28
N ARG A 7 -12.42 -7.55 6.06
CA ARG A 7 -13.64 -6.75 6.26
C ARG A 7 -14.08 -5.98 5.02
N ALA A 8 -13.14 -5.50 4.21
CA ALA A 8 -13.44 -4.75 3.00
C ALA A 8 -13.64 -5.65 1.76
N GLU A 9 -13.35 -6.95 1.86
CA GLU A 9 -13.29 -7.86 0.70
C GLU A 9 -12.37 -7.32 -0.42
N VAL A 10 -11.28 -6.67 -0.01
CA VAL A 10 -10.25 -6.14 -0.90
C VAL A 10 -8.97 -6.89 -0.62
N SER A 11 -8.26 -7.31 -1.66
CA SER A 11 -7.03 -8.07 -1.47
C SER A 11 -5.99 -7.28 -0.67
N TYR A 12 -5.24 -7.98 0.18
CA TYR A 12 -4.21 -7.39 1.02
C TYR A 12 -3.19 -6.59 0.20
N ASN A 13 -2.84 -7.06 -1.00
CA ASN A 13 -1.90 -6.39 -1.88
C ASN A 13 -2.42 -5.05 -2.39
N ILE A 14 -3.71 -4.93 -2.65
CA ILE A 14 -4.33 -3.66 -3.07
C ILE A 14 -4.31 -2.66 -1.91
N ILE A 15 -4.75 -3.07 -0.72
CA ILE A 15 -4.70 -2.20 0.48
C ILE A 15 -3.28 -1.76 0.76
N LYS A 16 -2.31 -2.68 0.69
CA LYS A 16 -0.89 -2.40 0.88
C LYS A 16 -0.34 -1.45 -0.19
N ALA A 17 -0.79 -1.56 -1.43
CA ALA A 17 -0.38 -0.67 -2.51
C ALA A 17 -0.92 0.75 -2.32
N ILE A 18 -2.19 0.89 -1.94
CA ILE A 18 -2.83 2.19 -1.65
C ILE A 18 -2.15 2.84 -0.45
N TYR A 19 -1.91 2.09 0.63
CA TYR A 19 -1.22 2.61 1.81
C TYR A 19 0.21 3.10 1.51
N ARG A 20 0.90 2.47 0.55
CA ARG A 20 2.25 2.87 0.15
C ARG A 20 2.27 4.01 -0.86
N ASN A 21 1.21 4.17 -1.64
CA ASN A 21 1.08 5.20 -2.63
C ASN A 21 -0.38 5.65 -2.68
N PRO A 22 -0.74 6.68 -1.90
CA PRO A 22 -2.10 7.24 -1.87
C PRO A 22 -2.55 7.79 -3.24
N TYR A 23 -1.61 8.24 -4.06
CA TYR A 23 -1.85 8.76 -5.41
C TYR A 23 -2.01 7.67 -6.48
N ARG A 24 -1.95 6.39 -6.10
CA ARG A 24 -2.14 5.29 -7.04
C ARG A 24 -3.58 5.29 -7.59
N PRO A 25 -3.77 5.20 -8.92
CA PRO A 25 -5.09 5.03 -9.51
C PRO A 25 -5.83 3.83 -8.93
N THR A 26 -7.02 4.07 -8.40
CA THR A 26 -7.86 3.06 -7.74
C THR A 26 -9.33 3.29 -8.10
N ASN A 27 -10.08 2.20 -8.25
CA ASN A 27 -11.52 2.26 -8.52
C ASN A 27 -12.29 2.81 -7.31
N THR A 28 -13.23 3.72 -7.55
CA THR A 28 -14.16 4.26 -6.53
C THR A 28 -14.92 3.16 -5.77
N ALA A 29 -15.23 2.04 -6.40
CA ALA A 29 -15.84 0.89 -5.72
C ALA A 29 -14.93 0.31 -4.62
N THR A 30 -13.61 0.25 -4.86
CA THR A 30 -12.62 -0.21 -3.88
C THR A 30 -12.53 0.77 -2.70
N VAL A 31 -12.50 2.07 -2.97
CA VAL A 31 -12.46 3.11 -1.93
C VAL A 31 -13.71 3.05 -1.05
N ASN A 32 -14.89 2.89 -1.65
CA ASN A 32 -16.15 2.75 -0.91
C ASN A 32 -16.16 1.51 0.01
N ARG A 33 -15.65 0.36 -0.46
CA ARG A 33 -15.52 -0.85 0.38
C ARG A 33 -14.58 -0.63 1.56
N ILE A 34 -13.45 0.04 1.34
CA ILE A 34 -12.51 0.39 2.40
C ILE A 34 -13.19 1.33 3.42
N ALA A 35 -13.88 2.38 2.96
CA ALA A 35 -14.60 3.32 3.81
C ALA A 35 -15.66 2.63 4.69
N ARG A 36 -16.47 1.75 4.08
CA ARG A 36 -17.47 0.94 4.79
C ARG A 36 -16.85 0.04 5.85
N ALA A 37 -15.73 -0.63 5.52
CA ALA A 37 -15.04 -1.48 6.47
C ALA A 37 -14.45 -0.71 7.66
N LEU A 38 -14.08 0.56 7.44
CA LEU A 38 -13.59 1.48 8.46
C LEU A 38 -14.71 2.19 9.23
N GLY A 39 -15.96 2.17 8.73
CA GLY A 39 -17.09 2.85 9.36
C GLY A 39 -17.05 4.37 9.19
N VAL A 40 -16.38 4.88 8.15
CA VAL A 40 -16.25 6.30 7.86
C VAL A 40 -16.87 6.63 6.49
N PRO A 41 -17.29 7.88 6.23
CA PRO A 41 -17.72 8.28 4.90
C PRO A 41 -16.54 8.24 3.92
N THR A 42 -16.81 7.93 2.65
CA THR A 42 -15.78 7.88 1.59
C THR A 42 -15.00 9.18 1.46
N THR A 43 -15.66 10.33 1.70
CA THR A 43 -15.03 11.66 1.67
C THR A 43 -13.98 11.84 2.75
N ALA A 44 -14.03 11.09 3.86
CA ALA A 44 -12.98 11.14 4.88
C ALA A 44 -11.69 10.41 4.47
N LEU A 45 -11.72 9.66 3.35
CA LEU A 45 -10.54 9.01 2.78
C LEU A 45 -9.93 9.82 1.62
N MET A 46 -10.60 10.87 1.16
CA MET A 46 -10.18 11.69 0.04
C MET A 46 -9.87 13.09 0.54
N GLU A 47 -8.75 13.64 0.10
CA GLU A 47 -8.31 14.99 0.44
C GLU A 47 -8.08 15.77 -0.84
N ASP A 48 -8.63 16.98 -0.90
CA ASP A 48 -8.42 17.88 -2.03
C ASP A 48 -7.06 18.57 -1.85
N VAL A 49 -6.09 18.13 -2.66
CA VAL A 49 -4.74 18.70 -2.72
C VAL A 49 -4.51 19.44 -4.03
N SER A 50 -3.71 20.50 -3.99
CA SER A 50 -3.33 21.23 -5.21
C SER A 50 -2.44 20.37 -6.13
N GLU A 51 -2.43 20.66 -7.43
CA GLU A 51 -1.57 19.93 -8.39
C GLU A 51 -0.09 20.05 -8.04
N GLU A 52 0.35 21.23 -7.57
CA GLU A 52 1.74 21.47 -7.17
C GLU A 52 2.14 20.63 -5.96
N GLU A 53 1.27 20.54 -4.95
CA GLU A 53 1.50 19.76 -3.74
C GLU A 53 1.53 18.27 -4.05
N MET A 54 0.53 17.79 -4.81
CA MET A 54 0.48 16.42 -5.31
C MET A 54 1.75 16.05 -6.10
N ALA A 55 2.27 16.94 -6.95
CA ALA A 55 3.49 16.69 -7.71
C ALA A 55 4.74 16.59 -6.80
N ARG A 56 4.84 17.48 -5.80
CA ARG A 56 5.93 17.46 -4.82
C ARG A 56 5.92 16.18 -3.98
N GLU A 57 4.75 15.77 -3.50
CA GLU A 57 4.61 14.55 -2.70
C GLU A 57 4.87 13.28 -3.51
N GLN A 58 4.36 13.19 -4.74
CA GLN A 58 4.65 12.05 -5.61
C GLN A 58 6.14 11.94 -5.93
N LEU A 59 6.84 13.06 -6.13
CA LEU A 59 8.29 13.07 -6.34
C LEU A 59 9.04 12.60 -5.09
N ALA A 60 8.65 13.10 -3.92
CA ALA A 60 9.24 12.69 -2.64
C ALA A 60 9.01 11.20 -2.37
N LEU A 61 7.79 10.70 -2.63
CA LEU A 61 7.45 9.30 -2.50
C LEU A 61 8.23 8.43 -3.49
N ALA A 62 8.36 8.87 -4.75
CA ALA A 62 9.14 8.16 -5.76
C ALA A 62 10.61 8.04 -5.35
N ALA A 63 11.18 9.11 -4.78
CA ALA A 63 12.54 9.10 -4.24
C ALA A 63 12.67 8.13 -3.05
N GLU A 64 11.71 8.11 -2.13
CA GLU A 64 11.70 7.17 -1.00
C GLU A 64 11.62 5.71 -1.47
N LEU A 65 10.73 5.43 -2.43
CA LEU A 65 10.56 4.08 -3.00
C LEU A 65 11.77 3.63 -3.82
N ALA A 66 12.54 4.57 -4.39
CA ALA A 66 13.75 4.29 -5.15
C ALA A 66 14.96 3.93 -4.27
N ILE A 67 14.91 4.16 -2.95
CA ILE A 67 15.97 3.71 -2.03
C ILE A 67 15.99 2.17 -2.04
N PRO A 68 17.10 1.51 -2.42
CA PRO A 68 17.16 0.07 -2.48
C PRO A 68 16.90 -0.52 -1.09
N ARG A 69 15.74 -1.18 -0.93
CA ARG A 69 15.46 -1.95 0.28
C ARG A 69 16.53 -3.04 0.37
N ARG A 70 17.38 -2.97 1.40
CA ARG A 70 18.47 -3.93 1.65
C ARG A 70 18.00 -5.34 1.31
N PRO A 71 18.76 -6.13 0.52
CA PRO A 71 18.37 -7.49 0.20
C PRO A 71 18.21 -8.26 1.51
N GLY A 72 17.01 -8.79 1.73
CA GLY A 72 16.73 -9.66 2.85
C GLY A 72 17.70 -10.83 2.85
N ARG A 73 18.14 -11.24 4.05
CA ARG A 73 19.06 -12.37 4.26
C ARG A 73 18.64 -13.58 3.41
N ARG A 74 19.57 -14.07 2.58
CA ARG A 74 19.40 -15.32 1.81
C ARG A 74 19.02 -16.47 2.77
N PRO A 75 18.10 -17.38 2.40
CA PRO A 75 17.81 -18.56 3.20
C PRO A 75 19.07 -19.42 3.34
N ARG A 76 19.31 -19.90 4.57
CA ARG A 76 20.44 -20.73 4.97
C ARG A 76 20.37 -22.06 4.20
N ASN A 77 21.32 -22.25 3.28
CA ASN A 77 21.49 -23.48 2.50
C ASN A 77 21.59 -24.70 3.44
N GLN A 78 20.65 -25.64 3.34
CA GLN A 78 20.65 -26.91 4.05
C GLN A 78 21.33 -27.98 3.21
N ASN A 79 22.65 -27.89 3.05
CA ASN A 79 23.45 -29.02 2.57
C ASN A 79 24.29 -29.55 3.74
N ARG A 80 23.78 -30.58 4.42
CA ARG A 80 24.57 -31.47 5.28
C ARG A 80 24.86 -32.74 4.48
N PRO A 81 26.12 -33.21 4.37
CA PRO A 81 26.40 -34.50 3.77
C PRO A 81 25.94 -35.64 4.69
N PRO A 82 25.56 -36.81 4.16
CA PRO A 82 25.29 -37.98 4.97
C PRO A 82 26.59 -38.49 5.62
N VAL A 83 26.48 -38.95 6.87
CA VAL A 83 27.53 -39.65 7.63
C VAL A 83 27.59 -41.12 7.24
#